data_AF-A0A3N5S819-F1
#
_entry.id   AF-A0A3N5S819-F1
#
_cell.length_a   1.000
_cell.length_b   1.000
_cell.length_c   1.000
_cell.angle_alpha   90.00
_cell.angle_beta   90.00
_cell.angle_gamma   90.00
#
_symmetry.space_group_name_H-M   'P 1'
#
loop_
_entity.id
_entity.type
_entity.pdbx_description
1 polymer ?
#
loop_
_entity_poly.entity_id
_entity_poly.type
_entity_poly.pdbx_seq_one_letter_code
_entity_poly.pdbx_strand_id
1 'polypeptide(L)'
;MKFRLSIIVALATLAILLSACNFTMAADVTPPPNYVPPTPAAALGPLFPAQAPGTENGALIFAEKCAPCHGATGLGDGEQGIQLGVPVPALGLPEVARSASPAQWYTVVTRGNMERFMPPFASLSDQERWDVVAYAMALHASEEDLAKGRELFEAECANCSTDLFTDQSKMSELSEVELARIIKEGNDQVPAFGATLSEDDIWAVTAYLRTLSFDTASIVSALATATPEAVTVTETLPPTEAGTPSAEGTPIGTQ
;
A
#
# COMPACT_ATOMS: atom_id res chain seq x y z
N MET A 1 -20.92 48.44 55.21
CA MET A 1 -21.25 47.06 55.65
C MET A 1 -22.06 46.26 54.63
N LYS A 2 -23.14 46.81 54.05
CA LYS A 2 -24.04 46.10 53.10
C LYS A 2 -23.35 45.59 51.81
N PHE A 3 -22.40 46.35 51.27
CA PHE A 3 -21.68 45.98 50.04
C PHE A 3 -20.75 44.78 50.23
N ARG A 4 -20.06 44.69 51.38
CA ARG A 4 -19.19 43.56 51.73
C ARG A 4 -19.99 42.28 51.97
N LEU A 5 -21.17 42.39 52.58
CA LEU A 5 -22.05 41.23 52.79
C LEU A 5 -22.58 40.67 51.46
N SER A 6 -22.90 41.53 50.50
CA SER A 6 -23.40 41.11 49.18
C SER A 6 -22.35 40.35 48.37
N ILE A 7 -21.08 40.77 48.44
CA ILE A 7 -19.97 40.09 47.76
C ILE A 7 -19.70 38.72 48.40
N ILE A 8 -19.73 38.62 49.74
CA ILE A 8 -19.51 37.35 50.45
C ILE A 8 -20.62 36.34 50.12
N VAL A 9 -21.88 36.79 50.06
CA VAL A 9 -23.00 35.92 49.68
C VAL A 9 -22.87 35.44 48.23
N ALA A 10 -22.48 36.33 47.30
CA ALA A 10 -22.29 35.97 45.89
C ALA A 10 -21.14 34.97 45.68
N LEU A 11 -20.04 35.11 46.42
CA LEU A 11 -18.92 34.17 46.35
C LEU A 11 -19.29 32.80 46.97
N ALA A 12 -20.05 32.79 48.06
CA ALA A 12 -20.51 31.56 48.69
C ALA A 12 -21.49 30.79 47.79
N THR A 13 -22.44 31.48 47.13
CA THR A 13 -23.36 30.83 46.19
C THR A 13 -22.64 30.29 44.96
N LEU A 14 -21.65 31.03 44.43
CA LEU A 14 -20.83 30.56 43.31
C LEU A 14 -20.01 29.32 43.69
N ALA A 15 -19.41 29.28 44.88
CA ALA A 15 -18.67 28.11 45.35
C ALA A 15 -19.56 26.86 45.52
N ILE A 16 -20.80 27.03 45.99
CA ILE A 16 -21.79 25.95 46.09
C ILE A 16 -22.19 25.43 44.71
N LEU A 17 -22.37 26.33 43.73
CA LEU A 17 -22.71 25.97 42.35
C LEU A 17 -21.57 25.22 41.65
N LEU A 18 -20.30 25.61 41.84
CA LEU A 18 -19.16 24.89 41.25
C LEU A 18 -18.94 23.50 41.88
N SER A 19 -19.28 23.31 43.16
CA SER A 19 -19.18 22.00 43.83
C SER A 19 -20.21 20.99 43.30
N ALA A 20 -21.38 21.45 42.86
CA ALA A 20 -22.44 20.59 42.34
C ALA A 20 -22.13 19.96 40.97
N CYS A 21 -21.14 20.47 40.23
CA CYS A 21 -20.76 19.94 38.91
C CYS A 21 -19.84 18.70 38.98
N ASN A 22 -19.36 18.31 40.17
CA ASN A 22 -18.47 17.15 40.34
C ASN A 22 -19.20 15.85 40.73
N PHE A 23 -20.53 15.87 40.86
CA PHE A 23 -21.30 14.63 41.03
C PHE A 23 -21.50 13.97 39.67
N THR A 24 -20.47 13.24 39.23
CA THR A 24 -20.64 12.27 38.15
C THR A 24 -21.57 11.15 38.64
N MET A 25 -22.80 11.14 38.14
CA MET A 25 -23.70 10.00 38.22
C MET A 25 -23.22 8.94 37.21
N ALA A 26 -22.00 8.43 37.41
CA ALA A 26 -21.61 7.16 36.82
C ALA A 26 -22.34 6.08 37.61
N ALA A 27 -23.61 5.86 37.25
CA ALA A 27 -24.31 4.66 37.69
C ALA A 27 -23.45 3.46 37.27
N ASP A 28 -23.25 2.53 38.20
CA ASP A 28 -22.59 1.26 37.95
C ASP A 28 -23.46 0.46 36.97
N VAL A 29 -23.26 0.70 35.68
CA VAL A 29 -23.93 -0.04 34.61
C VAL A 29 -23.23 -1.38 34.53
N THR A 30 -23.65 -2.32 35.38
CA THR A 30 -23.25 -3.72 35.26
C THR A 30 -23.62 -4.22 33.86
N PRO A 31 -22.65 -4.61 33.02
CA PRO A 31 -22.94 -5.09 31.67
C PRO A 31 -23.89 -6.29 31.72
N PRO A 32 -24.78 -6.47 30.72
CA PRO A 32 -25.64 -7.63 30.68
C PRO A 32 -24.82 -8.93 30.70
N PRO A 33 -25.38 -10.04 31.25
CA PRO A 33 -24.74 -11.34 31.13
C PRO A 33 -24.45 -11.63 29.65
N ASN A 34 -23.20 -12.01 29.35
CA ASN A 34 -22.67 -12.21 27.99
C ASN A 34 -22.34 -10.93 27.18
N TYR A 35 -22.19 -9.78 27.81
CA TYR A 35 -21.53 -8.65 27.15
C TYR A 35 -20.09 -9.03 26.80
N VAL A 36 -19.81 -9.13 25.51
CA VAL A 36 -18.44 -9.18 24.99
C VAL A 36 -18.08 -7.74 24.65
N PRO A 37 -17.09 -7.12 25.33
CA PRO A 37 -16.63 -5.80 24.95
C PRO A 37 -16.16 -5.83 23.49
N PRO A 38 -16.44 -4.79 22.69
CA PRO A 38 -15.92 -4.71 21.34
C PRO A 38 -14.39 -4.76 21.42
N THR A 39 -13.77 -5.55 20.53
CA THR A 39 -12.32 -5.55 20.39
C THR A 39 -11.87 -4.10 20.17
N PRO A 40 -10.98 -3.55 21.01
CA PRO A 40 -10.49 -2.19 20.85
C PRO A 40 -9.96 -2.00 19.42
N ALA A 41 -10.30 -0.87 18.80
CA ALA A 41 -9.69 -0.51 17.52
C ALA A 41 -8.17 -0.51 17.68
N ALA A 42 -7.45 -1.01 16.67
CA ALA A 42 -5.99 -0.92 16.66
C ALA A 42 -5.60 0.55 16.82
N ALA A 43 -4.83 0.85 17.87
CA ALA A 43 -4.27 2.18 18.03
C ALA A 43 -3.34 2.45 16.84
N LEU A 44 -3.42 3.66 16.27
CA LEU A 44 -2.40 4.08 15.31
C LEU A 44 -1.05 4.09 16.04
N GLY A 45 -0.07 3.38 15.48
CA GLY A 45 1.33 3.56 15.84
C GLY A 45 1.86 4.91 15.33
N PRO A 46 3.19 5.13 15.38
CA PRO A 46 3.82 6.20 14.62
C PRO A 46 3.40 6.12 13.15
N LEU A 47 3.21 7.27 12.49
CA LEU A 47 2.87 7.32 11.06
C LEU A 47 4.08 7.07 10.15
N PHE A 48 5.08 6.36 10.66
CA PHE A 48 6.25 5.86 9.95
C PHE A 48 6.67 4.52 10.57
N PRO A 49 7.23 3.59 9.78
CA PRO A 49 7.65 2.31 10.29
C PRO A 49 8.95 2.42 11.10
N ALA A 50 9.09 1.61 12.14
CA ALA A 50 10.31 1.55 12.94
C ALA A 50 11.50 0.93 12.19
N GLN A 51 11.21 0.09 11.19
CA GLN A 51 12.18 -0.62 10.34
C GLN A 51 11.68 -0.56 8.89
N ALA A 52 12.60 -0.66 7.93
CA ALA A 52 12.23 -0.67 6.51
C ALA A 52 11.18 -1.78 6.23
N PRO A 53 10.03 -1.46 5.61
CA PRO A 53 8.99 -2.45 5.34
C PRO A 53 9.42 -3.52 4.35
N GLY A 54 9.16 -4.78 4.67
CA GLY A 54 9.51 -5.94 3.84
C GLY A 54 8.44 -6.24 2.79
N THR A 55 8.74 -5.95 1.52
CA THR A 55 7.78 -6.17 0.41
C THR A 55 7.42 -7.64 0.18
N GLU A 56 8.32 -8.57 0.51
CA GLU A 56 8.06 -10.02 0.40
C GLU A 56 7.01 -10.50 1.41
N ASN A 57 7.15 -10.11 2.67
CA ASN A 57 6.13 -10.39 3.69
C ASN A 57 4.81 -9.69 3.34
N GLY A 58 4.91 -8.45 2.86
CA GLY A 58 3.77 -7.69 2.36
C GLY A 58 3.00 -8.40 1.24
N ALA A 59 3.70 -9.04 0.30
CA ALA A 59 3.08 -9.80 -0.78
C ALA A 59 2.28 -11.01 -0.26
N LEU A 60 2.82 -11.74 0.71
CA LEU A 60 2.13 -12.88 1.35
C LEU A 60 0.86 -12.42 2.06
N ILE A 61 0.94 -11.34 2.84
CA ILE A 61 -0.20 -10.75 3.53
C ILE A 61 -1.24 -10.26 2.53
N PHE A 62 -0.81 -9.56 1.48
CA PHE A 62 -1.70 -9.04 0.45
C PHE A 62 -2.47 -10.16 -0.23
N ALA A 63 -1.79 -11.22 -0.66
CA ALA A 63 -2.40 -12.37 -1.32
C ALA A 63 -3.47 -13.04 -0.45
N GLU A 64 -3.21 -13.19 0.86
CA GLU A 64 -4.14 -13.84 1.78
C GLU A 64 -5.30 -12.92 2.21
N LYS A 65 -5.01 -11.64 2.52
CA LYS A 65 -5.92 -10.78 3.27
C LYS A 65 -6.50 -9.61 2.47
N CYS A 66 -5.87 -9.21 1.36
CA CYS A 66 -6.25 -8.03 0.59
C CYS A 66 -6.77 -8.37 -0.81
N ALA A 67 -6.11 -9.30 -1.50
CA ALA A 67 -6.44 -9.74 -2.86
C ALA A 67 -7.89 -10.26 -3.04
N PRO A 68 -8.55 -10.89 -2.05
CA PRO A 68 -9.96 -11.28 -2.21
C PRO A 68 -10.89 -10.11 -2.57
N CYS A 69 -10.57 -8.89 -2.15
CA CYS A 69 -11.32 -7.68 -2.50
C CYS A 69 -10.59 -6.81 -3.54
N HIS A 70 -9.28 -6.60 -3.38
CA HIS A 70 -8.49 -5.70 -4.23
C HIS A 70 -7.97 -6.36 -5.52
N GLY A 71 -8.12 -7.68 -5.69
CA GLY A 71 -7.53 -8.43 -6.80
C GLY A 71 -6.04 -8.69 -6.62
N ALA A 72 -5.49 -9.69 -7.32
CA ALA A 72 -4.08 -10.08 -7.18
C ALA A 72 -3.10 -8.97 -7.63
N THR A 73 -3.50 -8.18 -8.62
CA THR A 73 -2.77 -7.02 -9.16
C THR A 73 -3.24 -5.70 -8.54
N GLY A 74 -4.11 -5.74 -7.53
CA GLY A 74 -4.64 -4.54 -6.88
C GLY A 74 -5.62 -3.72 -7.75
N LEU A 75 -6.23 -4.29 -8.79
CA LEU A 75 -7.12 -3.55 -9.70
C LEU A 75 -8.56 -3.39 -9.20
N GLY A 76 -8.85 -3.80 -7.96
CA GLY A 76 -10.20 -3.73 -7.37
C GLY A 76 -11.18 -4.76 -7.94
N ASP A 77 -10.65 -5.80 -8.58
CA ASP A 77 -11.37 -6.86 -9.29
C ASP A 77 -11.37 -8.21 -8.54
N GLY A 78 -11.12 -8.18 -7.22
CA GLY A 78 -11.22 -9.37 -6.39
C GLY A 78 -12.66 -9.88 -6.32
N GLU A 79 -12.82 -11.21 -6.33
CA GLU A 79 -14.14 -11.88 -6.35
C GLU A 79 -15.07 -11.38 -5.24
N GLN A 80 -14.56 -11.16 -4.02
CA GLN A 80 -15.37 -10.62 -2.92
C GLN A 80 -15.66 -9.13 -3.10
N GLY A 81 -14.71 -8.39 -3.67
CA GLY A 81 -14.81 -6.94 -3.89
C GLY A 81 -15.93 -6.58 -4.86
N ILE A 82 -16.05 -7.33 -5.96
CA ILE A 82 -17.09 -7.12 -6.98
C ILE A 82 -18.51 -7.32 -6.40
N GLN A 83 -18.66 -8.11 -5.32
CA GLN A 83 -19.94 -8.39 -4.68
C GLN A 83 -20.39 -7.31 -3.69
N LEU A 84 -19.53 -6.36 -3.30
CA LEU A 84 -19.82 -5.38 -2.23
C LEU A 84 -20.82 -4.28 -2.60
N GLY A 85 -21.14 -4.12 -3.90
CA GLY A 85 -22.01 -3.02 -4.36
C GLY A 85 -21.41 -1.62 -4.19
N VAL A 86 -20.17 -1.52 -3.71
CA VAL A 86 -19.35 -0.30 -3.65
C VAL A 86 -18.03 -0.55 -4.37
N PRO A 87 -17.47 0.43 -5.09
CA PRO A 87 -16.22 0.21 -5.80
C PRO A 87 -15.06 0.07 -4.80
N VAL A 88 -14.27 -0.97 -4.98
CA VAL A 88 -12.99 -1.19 -4.30
C VAL A 88 -11.91 -0.39 -5.03
N PRO A 89 -11.05 0.38 -4.33
CA PRO A 89 -9.98 1.12 -4.98
C PRO A 89 -9.02 0.21 -5.76
N ALA A 90 -8.73 0.59 -6.99
CA ALA A 90 -7.74 -0.04 -7.85
C ALA A 90 -6.33 0.47 -7.49
N LEU A 91 -5.79 -0.04 -6.37
CA LEU A 91 -4.47 0.29 -5.82
C LEU A 91 -3.32 0.11 -6.82
N GLY A 92 -3.44 -0.83 -7.76
CA GLY A 92 -2.45 -1.08 -8.81
C GLY A 92 -2.49 -0.07 -9.96
N LEU A 93 -3.46 0.85 -10.01
CA LEU A 93 -3.46 1.93 -10.99
C LEU A 93 -2.53 3.07 -10.53
N PRO A 94 -1.62 3.56 -11.39
CA PRO A 94 -0.70 4.61 -11.00
C PRO A 94 -1.39 5.89 -10.51
N GLU A 95 -2.54 6.26 -11.07
CA GLU A 95 -3.29 7.45 -10.64
C GLU A 95 -3.77 7.34 -9.19
N VAL A 96 -4.07 6.13 -8.73
CA VAL A 96 -4.49 5.85 -7.35
C VAL A 96 -3.26 5.83 -6.44
N ALA A 97 -2.26 5.01 -6.78
CA ALA A 97 -1.05 4.85 -5.97
C ALA A 97 -0.27 6.15 -5.80
N ARG A 98 -0.05 6.90 -6.90
CA ARG A 98 0.81 8.09 -6.89
C ARG A 98 0.28 9.21 -5.99
N SER A 99 -1.05 9.28 -5.87
CA SER A 99 -1.74 10.33 -5.11
C SER A 99 -1.70 10.13 -3.59
N ALA A 100 -1.37 8.92 -3.13
CA ALA A 100 -1.38 8.57 -1.72
C ALA A 100 0.03 8.52 -1.13
N SER A 101 0.13 8.81 0.17
CA SER A 101 1.34 8.54 0.95
C SER A 101 1.24 7.22 1.71
N PRO A 102 2.37 6.55 2.04
CA PRO A 102 2.34 5.31 2.81
C PRO A 102 1.63 5.47 4.16
N ALA A 103 1.80 6.59 4.85
CA ALA A 103 1.11 6.87 6.11
C ALA A 103 -0.42 6.92 5.97
N GLN A 104 -0.93 7.45 4.84
CA GLN A 104 -2.36 7.46 4.55
C GLN A 104 -2.89 6.03 4.37
N TRP A 105 -2.22 5.20 3.56
CA TRP A 105 -2.62 3.81 3.37
C TRP A 105 -2.48 2.98 4.63
N TYR A 106 -1.41 3.16 5.40
CA TYR A 106 -1.23 2.53 6.71
C TYR A 106 -2.37 2.89 7.67
N THR A 107 -2.83 4.15 7.67
CA THR A 107 -3.99 4.56 8.47
C THR A 107 -5.26 3.82 8.06
N VAL A 108 -5.49 3.69 6.75
CA VAL A 108 -6.65 2.96 6.19
C VAL A 108 -6.57 1.47 6.53
N VAL A 109 -5.41 0.82 6.39
CA VAL A 109 -5.21 -0.59 6.76
C VAL A 109 -5.43 -0.79 8.27
N THR A 110 -4.92 0.12 9.10
CA THR A 110 -5.02 0.00 10.56
C THR A 110 -6.44 0.18 11.06
N ARG A 111 -7.17 1.19 10.56
CA ARG A 111 -8.52 1.54 11.02
C ARG A 111 -9.64 0.91 10.23
N GLY A 112 -9.34 0.41 9.03
CA GLY A 112 -10.35 0.04 8.05
C GLY A 112 -11.12 1.25 7.52
N ASN A 113 -12.08 0.96 6.66
CA ASN A 113 -13.14 1.86 6.22
C ASN A 113 -14.46 1.08 6.23
N MET A 114 -15.11 1.02 7.39
CA MET A 114 -16.32 0.22 7.60
C MET A 114 -17.50 0.70 6.74
N GLU A 115 -17.56 1.99 6.40
CA GLU A 115 -18.58 2.53 5.48
C GLU A 115 -18.43 1.96 4.06
N ARG A 116 -17.24 1.45 3.73
CA ARG A 116 -16.92 0.80 2.45
C ARG A 116 -16.53 -0.67 2.60
N PHE A 117 -16.96 -1.31 3.69
CA PHE A 117 -16.75 -2.74 3.97
C PHE A 117 -15.28 -3.19 4.03
N MET A 118 -14.33 -2.28 4.29
CA MET A 118 -12.94 -2.64 4.55
C MET A 118 -12.74 -2.76 6.08
N PRO A 119 -12.56 -3.96 6.64
CA PRO A 119 -12.36 -4.12 8.09
C PRO A 119 -11.00 -3.56 8.54
N PRO A 120 -10.85 -3.19 9.84
CA PRO A 120 -9.54 -2.90 10.40
C PRO A 120 -8.68 -4.16 10.48
N PHE A 121 -7.40 -4.06 10.09
CA PHE A 121 -6.45 -5.17 10.15
C PHE A 121 -5.68 -5.17 11.49
N ALA A 122 -6.44 -5.18 12.60
CA ALA A 122 -5.91 -5.25 13.96
C ALA A 122 -5.25 -6.60 14.30
N SER A 123 -5.53 -7.64 13.50
CA SER A 123 -4.90 -8.95 13.61
C SER A 123 -3.45 -8.99 13.12
N LEU A 124 -3.04 -7.99 12.33
CA LEU A 124 -1.65 -7.81 11.92
C LEU A 124 -0.89 -7.02 12.98
N SER A 125 0.39 -7.33 13.16
CA SER A 125 1.33 -6.48 13.87
C SER A 125 1.53 -5.15 13.12
N ASP A 126 2.18 -4.21 13.80
CA ASP A 126 2.46 -2.90 13.22
C ASP A 126 3.34 -2.99 11.96
N GLN A 127 4.41 -3.79 12.06
CA GLN A 127 5.33 -4.01 10.95
C GLN A 127 4.63 -4.70 9.77
N GLU A 128 3.80 -5.71 10.02
CA GLU A 128 3.05 -6.40 8.94
C GLU A 128 2.09 -5.46 8.20
N ARG A 129 1.49 -4.48 8.89
CA ARG A 129 0.68 -3.44 8.22
C ARG A 129 1.54 -2.53 7.35
N TRP A 130 2.75 -2.18 7.77
CA TRP A 130 3.68 -1.43 6.94
C TRP A 130 4.19 -2.23 5.74
N ASP A 131 4.50 -3.52 5.95
CA ASP A 131 4.96 -4.43 4.91
C ASP A 131 3.92 -4.55 3.77
N VAL A 132 2.64 -4.78 4.11
CA VAL A 132 1.57 -4.87 3.09
C VAL A 132 1.32 -3.53 2.39
N VAL A 133 1.49 -2.40 3.07
CA VAL A 133 1.39 -1.07 2.45
C VAL A 133 2.53 -0.85 1.46
N ALA A 134 3.76 -1.22 1.80
CA ALA A 134 4.90 -1.12 0.90
C ALA A 134 4.72 -1.98 -0.36
N TYR A 135 4.24 -3.23 -0.20
CA TYR A 135 3.90 -4.08 -1.33
C TYR A 135 2.81 -3.46 -2.20
N ALA A 136 1.69 -3.02 -1.60
CA ALA A 136 0.59 -2.41 -2.33
C ALA A 136 1.04 -1.16 -3.11
N MET A 137 1.93 -0.35 -2.52
CA MET A 137 2.48 0.86 -3.16
C MET A 137 3.37 0.53 -4.37
N ALA A 138 3.91 -0.68 -4.46
CA ALA A 138 4.74 -1.10 -5.57
C ALA A 138 3.93 -1.71 -6.73
N LEU A 139 2.65 -2.06 -6.53
CA LEU A 139 1.83 -2.76 -7.52
C LEU A 139 1.63 -2.01 -8.85
N HIS A 140 1.76 -0.67 -8.85
CA HIS A 140 1.57 0.15 -10.04
C HIS A 140 2.80 0.23 -10.94
N ALA A 141 3.98 -0.18 -10.45
CA ALA A 141 5.25 -0.08 -11.14
C ALA A 141 5.75 -1.46 -11.56
N SER A 142 6.18 -1.60 -12.81
CA SER A 142 6.80 -2.83 -13.30
C SER A 142 8.28 -2.91 -12.90
N GLU A 143 8.87 -4.11 -12.97
CA GLU A 143 10.32 -4.28 -12.79
C GLU A 143 11.14 -3.48 -13.81
N GLU A 144 10.61 -3.33 -15.03
CA GLU A 144 11.21 -2.50 -16.08
C GLU A 144 11.23 -1.02 -15.68
N ASP A 145 10.12 -0.50 -15.13
CA ASP A 145 10.04 0.88 -14.63
C ASP A 145 11.04 1.13 -13.50
N LEU A 146 11.17 0.18 -12.57
CA LEU A 146 12.10 0.29 -11.45
C LEU A 146 13.56 0.26 -11.93
N ALA A 147 13.89 -0.63 -12.88
CA ALA A 147 15.23 -0.70 -13.45
C ALA A 147 15.59 0.58 -14.21
N LYS A 148 14.67 1.07 -15.03
CA LYS A 148 14.82 2.33 -15.77
C LYS A 148 14.96 3.53 -14.83
N GLY A 149 14.14 3.59 -13.79
CA GLY A 149 14.20 4.64 -12.76
C GLY A 149 15.53 4.68 -12.03
N ARG A 150 16.11 3.52 -11.71
CA ARG A 150 17.46 3.42 -11.13
C ARG A 150 18.52 3.99 -12.05
N GLU A 151 18.55 3.54 -13.31
CA GLU A 151 19.54 3.99 -14.29
C GLU A 151 19.49 5.52 -14.48
N LEU A 152 18.28 6.07 -14.64
CA LEU A 152 18.08 7.51 -14.80
C LEU A 152 18.49 8.30 -13.56
N PHE A 153 18.18 7.80 -12.35
CA PHE A 153 18.60 8.44 -11.11
C PHE A 153 20.14 8.47 -10.99
N GLU A 154 20.80 7.35 -11.27
CA GLU A 154 22.26 7.24 -11.23
C GLU A 154 22.93 8.13 -12.28
N ALA A 155 22.33 8.29 -13.46
CA ALA A 155 22.83 9.13 -14.54
C ALA A 155 22.67 10.64 -14.26
N GLU A 156 21.48 11.07 -13.83
CA GLU A 156 21.17 12.50 -13.67
C GLU A 156 21.52 13.04 -12.27
N CYS A 157 21.65 12.16 -11.27
CA CYS A 157 21.79 12.53 -9.86
C CYS A 157 22.94 11.78 -9.15
N ALA A 158 24.03 11.46 -9.86
CA ALA A 158 25.14 10.65 -9.34
C ALA A 158 25.76 11.11 -7.99
N ASN A 159 25.62 12.39 -7.64
CA ASN A 159 26.14 12.97 -6.38
C ASN A 159 25.03 13.36 -5.38
N CYS A 160 23.78 12.97 -5.64
CA CYS A 160 22.67 13.29 -4.77
C CYS A 160 22.71 12.43 -3.51
N SER A 161 22.42 13.05 -2.37
CA SER A 161 22.21 12.28 -1.14
C SER A 161 20.93 11.45 -1.27
N THR A 162 21.00 10.20 -0.81
CA THR A 162 19.83 9.32 -0.68
C THR A 162 19.19 9.39 0.72
N ASP A 163 19.68 10.25 1.62
CA ASP A 163 19.21 10.33 3.00
C ASP A 163 17.69 10.57 3.07
N LEU A 164 17.18 11.50 2.25
CA LEU A 164 15.74 11.78 2.18
C LEU A 164 14.92 10.54 1.77
N PHE A 165 15.44 9.77 0.81
CA PHE A 165 14.74 8.64 0.20
C PHE A 165 14.85 7.34 1.01
N THR A 166 15.72 7.32 2.03
CA THR A 166 15.90 6.18 2.94
C THR A 166 15.32 6.46 4.35
N ASP A 167 14.99 7.73 4.65
CA ASP A 167 14.38 8.13 5.92
C ASP A 167 12.90 7.71 5.97
N GLN A 168 12.58 6.80 6.90
CA GLN A 168 11.22 6.26 7.08
C GLN A 168 10.20 7.34 7.48
N SER A 169 10.60 8.31 8.30
CA SER A 169 9.72 9.39 8.72
C SER A 169 9.40 10.32 7.57
N LYS A 170 10.34 10.56 6.65
CA LYS A 170 10.10 11.40 5.47
C LYS A 170 9.30 10.66 4.41
N MET A 171 9.70 9.44 4.07
CA MET A 171 9.12 8.69 2.96
C MET A 171 7.71 8.18 3.25
N SER A 172 7.34 8.01 4.51
CA SER A 172 5.97 7.66 4.89
C SER A 172 4.97 8.80 4.66
N GLU A 173 5.40 10.05 4.76
CA GLU A 173 4.54 11.22 4.60
C GLU A 173 4.37 11.64 3.14
N LEU A 174 5.40 11.42 2.31
CA LEU A 174 5.41 11.86 0.91
C LEU A 174 4.62 10.92 0.00
N SER A 175 3.75 11.48 -0.84
CA SER A 175 3.16 10.84 -2.02
C SER A 175 4.15 10.80 -3.19
N GLU A 176 3.90 9.96 -4.20
CA GLU A 176 4.76 9.96 -5.40
C GLU A 176 4.62 11.25 -6.21
N VAL A 177 3.45 11.90 -6.18
CA VAL A 177 3.29 13.24 -6.76
C VAL A 177 4.26 14.24 -6.13
N GLU A 178 4.47 14.17 -4.81
CA GLU A 178 5.43 15.03 -4.12
C GLU A 178 6.89 14.66 -4.41
N LEU A 179 7.20 13.36 -4.52
CA LEU A 179 8.52 12.91 -4.95
C LEU A 179 8.85 13.37 -6.37
N ALA A 180 7.92 13.23 -7.32
CA ALA A 180 8.06 13.72 -8.69
C ALA A 180 8.31 15.23 -8.74
N ARG A 181 7.67 15.99 -7.84
CA ARG A 181 7.94 17.43 -7.69
C ARG A 181 9.36 17.69 -7.18
N ILE A 182 9.87 16.93 -6.21
CA ILE A 182 11.26 17.04 -5.74
C ILE A 182 12.25 16.75 -6.87
N ILE A 183 11.98 15.76 -7.73
CA ILE A 183 12.81 15.48 -8.91
C ILE A 183 12.87 16.70 -9.84
N LYS A 184 11.71 17.31 -10.13
CA LYS A 184 11.57 18.45 -11.05
C LYS A 184 12.14 19.77 -10.51
N GLU A 185 11.88 20.06 -9.24
CA GLU A 185 12.10 21.39 -8.64
C GLU A 185 13.22 21.40 -7.59
N GLY A 186 13.63 20.24 -7.10
CA GLY A 186 14.53 20.11 -5.96
C GLY A 186 13.87 20.53 -4.64
N ASN A 187 14.68 20.51 -3.59
CA ASN A 187 14.41 21.09 -2.27
C ASN A 187 15.75 21.38 -1.55
N ASP A 188 15.69 21.67 -0.25
CA ASP A 188 16.89 21.98 0.55
C ASP A 188 17.87 20.80 0.70
N GLN A 189 17.43 19.56 0.46
CA GLN A 189 18.22 18.34 0.63
C GLN A 189 18.66 17.71 -0.71
N VAL A 190 17.85 17.88 -1.75
CA VAL A 190 18.01 17.23 -3.06
C VAL A 190 17.96 18.30 -4.14
N PRO A 191 19.03 18.48 -4.95
CA PRO A 191 18.98 19.42 -6.07
C PRO A 191 17.96 18.96 -7.12
N ALA A 192 17.43 19.88 -7.92
CA ALA A 192 16.60 19.51 -9.07
C ALA A 192 17.43 18.75 -10.10
N PHE A 193 16.89 17.65 -10.62
CA PHE A 193 17.56 16.81 -11.64
C PHE A 193 16.61 16.27 -12.72
N GLY A 194 15.33 16.62 -12.68
CA GLY A 194 14.33 16.18 -13.65
C GLY A 194 14.20 17.03 -14.91
N ALA A 195 15.05 18.04 -15.11
CA ALA A 195 14.90 19.01 -16.21
C ALA A 195 15.08 18.38 -17.61
N THR A 196 15.84 17.29 -17.68
CA THR A 196 16.17 16.53 -18.90
C THR A 196 15.27 15.31 -19.11
N LEU A 197 14.47 14.94 -18.10
CA LEU A 197 13.66 13.73 -18.09
C LEU A 197 12.29 13.96 -18.73
N SER A 198 11.79 12.96 -19.47
CA SER A 198 10.39 12.96 -19.92
C SER A 198 9.44 12.71 -18.73
N GLU A 199 8.13 12.89 -18.94
CA GLU A 199 7.15 12.64 -17.87
C GLU A 199 7.16 11.18 -17.40
N ASP A 200 7.23 10.23 -18.33
CA ASP A 200 7.29 8.80 -18.02
C ASP A 200 8.59 8.45 -17.27
N ASP A 201 9.71 9.06 -17.65
CA ASP A 201 10.99 8.89 -16.98
C ASP A 201 10.95 9.38 -15.53
N ILE A 202 10.28 10.51 -15.27
CA ILE A 202 10.12 11.03 -13.91
C ILE A 202 9.30 10.07 -13.06
N TRP A 203 8.27 9.44 -13.62
CA TRP A 203 7.49 8.44 -12.89
C TRP A 203 8.28 7.17 -12.62
N ALA A 204 9.09 6.70 -13.57
CA ALA A 204 10.00 5.57 -13.36
C ALA A 204 11.01 5.85 -12.23
N VAL A 205 11.67 7.02 -12.26
CA VAL A 205 12.57 7.46 -11.18
C VAL A 205 11.82 7.57 -9.85
N THR A 206 10.61 8.11 -9.85
CA THR A 206 9.80 8.25 -8.63
C THR A 206 9.48 6.90 -8.00
N ALA A 207 9.05 5.93 -8.81
CA ALA A 207 8.77 4.58 -8.36
C ALA A 207 10.05 3.94 -7.78
N TYR A 208 11.20 4.08 -8.45
CA TYR A 208 12.47 3.62 -7.92
C TYR A 208 12.82 4.27 -6.56
N LEU A 209 12.75 5.61 -6.45
CA LEU A 209 13.05 6.32 -5.21
C LEU A 209 12.15 5.91 -4.04
N ARG A 210 10.89 5.57 -4.30
CA ARG A 210 9.98 4.99 -3.30
C ARG A 210 10.56 3.73 -2.67
N THR A 211 11.13 2.85 -3.50
CA THR A 211 11.65 1.55 -3.06
C THR A 211 12.89 1.65 -2.17
N LEU A 212 13.61 2.78 -2.17
CA LEU A 212 14.77 3.00 -1.31
C LEU A 212 14.44 3.01 0.18
N SER A 213 13.17 3.26 0.53
CA SER A 213 12.68 3.16 1.91
C SER A 213 12.18 1.76 2.30
N PHE A 214 12.16 0.80 1.37
CA PHE A 214 11.66 -0.54 1.63
C PHE A 214 12.82 -1.52 1.82
N ASP A 215 12.59 -2.58 2.60
CA ASP A 215 13.45 -3.75 2.57
C ASP A 215 13.12 -4.54 1.29
N THR A 216 13.92 -4.27 0.27
CA THR A 216 13.81 -4.82 -1.08
C THR A 216 14.86 -5.91 -1.34
N ALA A 217 15.42 -6.52 -0.29
CA ALA A 217 16.50 -7.49 -0.40
C ALA A 217 16.29 -8.56 -1.50
N SER A 218 15.04 -8.95 -1.78
CA SER A 218 14.68 -9.88 -2.84
C SER A 218 14.48 -9.24 -4.23
N ILE A 219 13.99 -7.99 -4.33
CA ILE A 219 13.84 -7.27 -5.62
C ILE A 219 15.22 -6.92 -6.20
N VAL A 220 16.16 -6.47 -5.36
CA VAL A 220 17.54 -6.17 -5.81
C VAL A 220 18.30 -7.45 -6.17
N SER A 221 18.04 -8.56 -5.47
CA SER A 221 18.63 -9.86 -5.81
C SER A 221 18.11 -10.42 -7.14
N ALA A 222 16.81 -10.24 -7.44
CA ALA A 222 16.22 -10.56 -8.74
C ALA A 222 16.76 -9.66 -9.87
N LEU A 223 16.93 -8.36 -9.61
CA LEU A 223 17.48 -7.40 -10.58
C LEU A 223 18.98 -7.60 -10.86
N ALA A 224 19.75 -8.12 -9.90
CA ALA A 224 21.18 -8.40 -10.07
C ALA A 224 21.45 -9.70 -10.86
N THR A 225 20.46 -10.59 -10.97
CA THR A 225 20.58 -11.87 -11.68
C THR A 225 20.05 -11.83 -13.12
N ALA A 226 19.34 -10.77 -13.51
CA ALA A 226 18.89 -10.55 -14.89
C ALA A 226 20.02 -10.02 -15.80
N THR A 227 21.04 -10.84 -16.03
CA THR A 227 21.80 -10.78 -17.30
C THR A 227 20.96 -11.52 -18.35
N PRO A 228 20.64 -10.94 -19.52
CA PRO A 228 19.78 -11.60 -20.49
C PRO A 228 20.56 -12.75 -21.13
N GLU A 229 20.36 -13.97 -20.62
CA GLU A 229 20.77 -15.16 -21.34
C GLU A 229 19.81 -15.33 -22.52
N ALA A 230 20.31 -15.09 -23.73
CA ALA A 230 19.56 -15.21 -24.96
C ALA A 230 19.04 -16.65 -25.12
N VAL A 231 17.77 -16.87 -24.80
CA VAL A 231 17.09 -18.14 -25.07
C VAL A 231 16.91 -18.25 -26.58
N THR A 232 17.76 -19.06 -27.19
CA THR A 232 17.62 -19.50 -28.58
C THR A 232 16.48 -20.50 -28.64
N VAL A 233 15.30 -20.04 -29.04
CA VAL A 233 14.15 -20.91 -29.34
C VAL A 233 14.48 -21.69 -30.62
N THR A 234 14.86 -22.96 -30.46
CA THR A 234 14.95 -23.90 -31.58
C THR A 234 13.56 -24.46 -31.84
N GLU A 235 12.88 -23.92 -32.83
CA GLU A 235 11.61 -24.43 -33.33
C GLU A 235 11.87 -25.80 -34.02
N THR A 236 11.42 -26.89 -33.41
CA THR A 236 11.37 -28.21 -34.06
C THR A 236 9.90 -28.60 -34.21
N LEU A 237 9.37 -28.41 -35.41
CA LEU A 237 8.06 -28.92 -35.82
C LEU A 237 8.15 -30.43 -36.10
N PRO A 238 7.22 -31.26 -35.63
CA PRO A 238 7.16 -32.68 -35.98
C PRO A 238 6.61 -32.89 -37.41
N PRO A 239 7.05 -33.94 -38.13
CA PRO A 239 6.63 -34.17 -39.51
C PRO A 239 5.20 -34.73 -39.59
N THR A 240 4.42 -34.17 -40.52
CA THR A 240 3.11 -34.66 -40.95
C THR A 240 3.28 -35.91 -41.80
N GLU A 241 2.77 -37.05 -41.33
CA GLU A 241 2.74 -38.29 -42.10
C GLU A 241 1.50 -38.32 -43.00
N ALA A 242 1.72 -38.15 -44.31
CA ALA A 242 0.70 -38.28 -45.34
C ALA A 242 0.55 -39.77 -45.71
N GLY A 243 -0.57 -40.38 -45.30
CA GLY A 243 -0.90 -41.76 -45.65
C GLY A 243 -2.07 -41.84 -46.64
N THR A 244 -1.81 -42.25 -47.88
CA THR A 244 -2.72 -42.97 -48.81
C THR A 244 -1.90 -43.37 -50.06
N PRO A 245 -2.28 -44.36 -50.91
CA PRO A 245 -3.42 -45.29 -50.85
C PRO A 245 -3.09 -46.77 -51.21
N SER A 246 -4.05 -47.68 -51.03
CA SER A 246 -4.28 -48.76 -52.00
C SER A 246 -5.67 -49.35 -51.91
N ALA A 247 -6.24 -49.53 -53.10
CA ALA A 247 -7.51 -50.14 -53.39
C ALA A 247 -7.38 -51.67 -53.58
N GLU A 248 -8.55 -52.28 -53.77
CA GLU A 248 -8.83 -53.59 -54.38
C GLU A 248 -9.07 -54.77 -53.44
N GLY A 249 -10.29 -55.32 -53.52
CA GLY A 249 -10.63 -56.63 -52.99
C GLY A 249 -12.13 -56.88 -52.74
N THR A 250 -12.94 -56.95 -53.79
CA THR A 250 -14.33 -57.46 -53.74
C THR A 250 -14.37 -58.99 -53.64
N PRO A 251 -15.31 -59.57 -52.89
CA PRO A 251 -16.26 -60.56 -53.48
C PRO A 251 -17.71 -60.32 -52.98
N ILE A 252 -18.72 -60.20 -53.86
CA ILE A 252 -19.64 -61.24 -54.39
C ILE A 252 -20.31 -62.15 -53.33
N GLY A 253 -21.66 -62.10 -53.29
CA GLY A 253 -22.52 -63.25 -52.98
C GLY A 253 -23.46 -63.10 -51.77
N THR A 254 -24.71 -62.66 -51.99
CA THR A 254 -25.97 -63.48 -51.96
C THR A 254 -26.49 -63.91 -50.58
N GLN A 255 -27.51 -63.21 -50.07
CA GLN A 255 -28.94 -63.57 -50.00
C GLN A 255 -29.69 -62.63 -49.05
#